data_AF-A0A7W4JHC7-F1
#
_entry.id   AF-A0A7W4JHC7-F1
#
_cell.length_a   1.000
_cell.length_b   1.000
_cell.length_c   1.000
_cell.angle_alpha   90.00
_cell.angle_beta   90.00
_cell.angle_gamma   90.00
#
_symmetry.space_group_name_H-M   'P 1'
#
loop_
_entity.id
_entity.type
_entity.pdbx_description
1 polymer ?
#
loop_
_entity_poly.entity_id
_entity_poly.type
_entity_poly.pdbx_seq_one_letter_code
_entity_poly.pdbx_strand_id
1 'polypeptide(L)'
;GNPANRPGASYLSYGVSASWQIDVFGRIRRSVEAQERAVEETVEDRRAVLMTMLSALVSDYMVLRDTQLRLEISNRNISVAQEAYDLTQRLYLEGVGNTLQIAQAKAELDSQLAAREPLRTHIAQITHALDVLMGQMPGTTEAELKIARPLPKVPDFPATMPSIVLANRPDIRRAERAYAEATARIGVAVAQMYPNFSIPLNFNPNASAMYQLFQAGALSWQFFMLASLPLAHGGKLTAQVRGMQAAAEASRLSYRQTVLTAFREVEDAMAAWHDDVEHTELLHRAAEDSRLASDRARKLY
;
A
#
# COMPACT_ATOMS: atom_id res chain seq x y z
N GLY A 1 -20.94 62.98 -51.45
CA GLY A 1 -20.50 62.46 -50.14
C GLY A 1 -19.10 61.92 -50.26
N ASN A 2 -18.20 62.26 -49.33
CA ASN A 2 -16.79 61.85 -49.39
C ASN A 2 -16.66 60.34 -49.10
N PRO A 3 -16.18 59.50 -50.04
CA PRO A 3 -16.01 58.06 -49.85
C PRO A 3 -14.89 57.68 -48.87
N ALA A 4 -14.12 58.65 -48.35
CA ALA A 4 -13.07 58.44 -47.36
C ALA A 4 -13.58 58.34 -45.91
N ASN A 5 -14.86 58.65 -45.63
CA ASN A 5 -15.41 58.56 -44.27
C ASN A 5 -15.94 57.14 -44.00
N ARG A 6 -15.04 56.21 -43.67
CA ARG A 6 -15.41 54.95 -43.01
C ARG A 6 -15.24 55.17 -41.51
N PRO A 7 -16.29 55.43 -40.73
CA PRO A 7 -16.17 55.43 -39.28
C PRO A 7 -15.77 54.01 -38.87
N GLY A 8 -14.48 53.80 -38.62
CA GLY A 8 -14.01 52.60 -37.95
C GLY A 8 -14.54 52.66 -36.53
N ALA A 9 -15.50 51.81 -36.19
CA ALA A 9 -15.91 51.66 -34.80
C ALA A 9 -14.77 50.96 -34.05
N SER A 10 -13.90 51.73 -33.41
CA SER A 10 -12.94 51.19 -32.44
C SER A 10 -13.67 51.00 -31.10
N TYR A 11 -13.73 49.75 -30.67
CA TYR A 11 -14.24 49.37 -29.35
C TYR A 11 -13.06 48.89 -28.52
N LEU A 12 -12.75 49.63 -27.45
CA LEU A 12 -11.73 49.26 -26.50
C LEU A 12 -12.42 48.99 -25.16
N SER A 13 -12.33 47.74 -24.70
CA SER A 13 -12.83 47.32 -23.39
C SER A 13 -11.68 46.80 -22.53
N TYR A 14 -11.70 47.21 -21.28
CA TYR A 14 -10.83 46.69 -20.24
C TYR A 14 -11.68 46.55 -19.00
N GLY A 15 -11.62 45.40 -18.33
CA GLY A 15 -12.54 45.10 -17.26
C GLY A 15 -12.09 43.96 -16.36
N VAL A 16 -12.74 43.89 -15.20
CA VAL A 16 -12.60 42.80 -14.24
C VAL A 16 -13.98 42.15 -14.11
N SER A 17 -14.01 40.83 -14.21
CA SER A 17 -15.20 40.04 -13.93
C SER A 17 -14.96 39.17 -12.70
N ALA A 18 -15.95 39.12 -11.83
CA ALA A 18 -16.03 38.16 -10.73
C ALA A 18 -17.41 37.51 -10.77
N SER A 19 -17.53 36.29 -10.24
CA SER A 19 -18.82 35.64 -10.09
C SER A 19 -18.88 34.96 -8.74
N TRP A 20 -19.99 35.13 -8.03
CA TRP A 20 -20.24 34.48 -6.76
C TRP A 20 -21.47 33.57 -6.89
N GLN A 21 -21.33 32.32 -6.49
CA GLN A 21 -22.44 31.38 -6.42
C GLN A 21 -22.93 31.28 -4.98
N ILE A 22 -24.22 31.53 -4.77
CA ILE A 22 -24.82 31.47 -3.43
C ILE A 22 -25.22 30.02 -3.15
N ASP A 23 -24.61 29.42 -2.13
CA ASP A 23 -24.79 28.01 -1.80
C ASP A 23 -26.00 27.76 -0.89
N VAL A 24 -27.21 28.05 -1.39
CA VAL A 24 -28.46 27.88 -0.63
C VAL A 24 -28.79 26.42 -0.37
N PHE A 25 -28.53 25.55 -1.36
CA PHE A 25 -28.88 24.11 -1.31
C PHE A 25 -27.67 23.21 -1.05
N GLY A 26 -26.52 23.78 -0.69
CA GLY A 26 -25.35 23.01 -0.26
C GLY A 26 -24.58 22.30 -1.37
N ARG A 27 -24.75 22.68 -2.65
CA ARG A 27 -23.99 22.11 -3.77
C ARG A 27 -22.48 22.29 -3.58
N ILE A 28 -22.07 23.51 -3.20
CA ILE A 28 -20.65 23.84 -3.01
C ILE A 28 -20.15 23.18 -1.73
N ARG A 29 -20.89 23.30 -0.63
CA ARG A 29 -20.52 22.68 0.65
C ARG A 29 -20.35 21.16 0.56
N ARG A 30 -21.28 20.46 -0.09
CA ARG A 30 -21.19 19.01 -0.31
C ARG A 30 -20.06 18.65 -1.29
N SER A 31 -19.77 19.51 -2.26
CA SER A 31 -18.62 19.32 -3.14
C SER A 31 -17.30 19.46 -2.39
N VAL A 32 -17.20 20.43 -1.48
CA VAL A 32 -16.03 20.61 -0.60
C VAL A 32 -15.89 19.42 0.33
N GLU A 33 -16.96 19.00 1.01
CA GLU A 33 -16.99 17.82 1.87
C GLU A 33 -16.50 16.57 1.12
N ALA A 34 -16.97 16.33 -0.11
CA ALA A 34 -16.50 15.20 -0.92
C ALA A 34 -14.98 15.27 -1.19
N GLN A 35 -14.45 16.46 -1.50
CA GLN A 35 -13.01 16.64 -1.72
C GLN A 35 -12.20 16.49 -0.43
N GLU A 36 -12.71 16.96 0.71
CA GLU A 36 -12.08 16.74 2.02
C GLU A 36 -11.98 15.24 2.33
N ARG A 37 -13.05 14.46 2.08
CA ARG A 37 -13.01 13.00 2.25
C ARG A 37 -12.00 12.33 1.30
N ALA A 38 -11.89 12.80 0.07
CA ALA A 38 -10.88 12.30 -0.87
C ALA A 38 -9.44 12.61 -0.37
N VAL A 39 -9.20 13.78 0.21
CA VAL A 39 -7.89 14.08 0.84
C VAL A 39 -7.63 13.14 2.02
N GLU A 40 -8.61 12.90 2.88
CA GLU A 40 -8.48 11.95 3.99
C GLU A 40 -8.19 10.53 3.50
N GLU A 41 -8.79 10.09 2.38
CA GLU A 41 -8.48 8.81 1.72
C GLU A 41 -6.99 8.71 1.38
N THR A 42 -6.40 9.76 0.77
CA THR A 42 -4.97 9.77 0.43
C THR A 42 -4.04 9.68 1.65
N VAL A 43 -4.48 10.23 2.79
CA VAL A 43 -3.72 10.13 4.05
C VAL A 43 -3.72 8.70 4.57
N GLU A 44 -4.87 8.02 4.52
CA GLU A 44 -4.96 6.61 4.93
C GLU A 44 -4.25 5.69 3.92
N ASP A 45 -4.27 5.99 2.62
CA ASP A 45 -3.49 5.28 1.60
C ASP A 45 -1.99 5.35 1.89
N ARG A 46 -1.47 6.54 2.22
CA ARG A 46 -0.07 6.69 2.64
C ARG A 46 0.24 5.82 3.86
N ARG A 47 -0.65 5.77 4.86
CA ARG A 47 -0.46 4.92 6.05
C ARG A 47 -0.50 3.45 5.70
N ALA A 48 -1.39 3.02 4.82
CA ALA A 48 -1.46 1.64 4.35
C ALA A 48 -0.15 1.23 3.65
N VAL A 49 0.35 2.07 2.74
CA VAL A 49 1.64 1.84 2.06
C VAL A 49 2.79 1.74 3.06
N LEU A 50 2.86 2.65 4.04
CA LEU A 50 3.89 2.60 5.07
C LEU A 50 3.83 1.32 5.90
N MET A 51 2.64 0.90 6.32
CA MET A 51 2.47 -0.36 7.06
C MET A 51 2.89 -1.57 6.21
N THR A 52 2.48 -1.64 4.95
CA THR A 52 2.88 -2.71 4.03
C THR A 52 4.39 -2.75 3.83
N MET A 53 5.03 -1.59 3.63
CA MET A 53 6.49 -1.50 3.47
C MET A 53 7.23 -1.94 4.73
N LEU A 54 6.79 -1.51 5.91
CA LEU A 54 7.40 -1.90 7.18
C LEU A 54 7.23 -3.40 7.45
N SER A 55 6.04 -3.94 7.19
CA SER A 55 5.78 -5.38 7.31
C SER A 55 6.65 -6.21 6.37
N ALA A 56 6.80 -5.77 5.10
CA ALA A 56 7.68 -6.41 4.13
C ALA A 56 9.15 -6.37 4.59
N LEU A 57 9.63 -5.20 5.06
CA LEU A 57 10.98 -5.05 5.58
C LEU A 57 11.28 -5.99 6.75
N VAL A 58 10.36 -6.07 7.72
CA VAL A 58 10.51 -6.96 8.88
C VAL A 58 10.47 -8.43 8.45
N SER A 59 9.54 -8.80 7.58
CA SER A 59 9.41 -10.15 7.05
C SER A 59 10.69 -10.58 6.32
N ASP A 60 11.15 -9.78 5.36
CA ASP A 60 12.37 -10.06 4.59
C ASP A 60 13.59 -10.14 5.50
N TYR A 61 13.69 -9.28 6.51
CA TYR A 61 14.79 -9.33 7.47
C TYR A 61 14.74 -10.61 8.32
N MET A 62 13.57 -11.07 8.76
CA MET A 62 13.41 -12.34 9.47
C MET A 62 13.81 -13.52 8.58
N VAL A 63 13.36 -13.55 7.32
CA VAL A 63 13.70 -14.60 6.35
C VAL A 63 15.20 -14.59 6.05
N LEU A 64 15.84 -13.43 5.98
CA LEU A 64 17.30 -13.32 5.84
C LEU A 64 18.01 -14.02 7.01
N ARG A 65 17.60 -13.74 8.26
CA ARG A 65 18.23 -14.34 9.44
C ARG A 65 17.97 -15.84 9.54
N ASP A 66 16.77 -16.31 9.23
CA ASP A 66 16.45 -17.74 9.12
C ASP A 66 17.33 -18.42 8.07
N THR A 67 17.43 -17.85 6.87
CA THR A 67 18.21 -18.44 5.77
C THR A 67 19.71 -18.46 6.09
N GLN A 68 20.22 -17.44 6.78
CA GLN A 68 21.61 -17.43 7.28
C GLN A 68 21.85 -18.52 8.32
N LEU A 69 20.91 -18.75 9.24
CA LEU A 69 21.00 -19.85 10.21
C LEU A 69 20.97 -21.21 9.49
N ARG A 70 20.10 -21.38 8.48
CA ARG A 70 20.07 -22.60 7.65
C ARG A 70 21.38 -22.81 6.89
N LEU A 71 22.00 -21.75 6.37
CA LEU A 71 23.31 -21.82 5.72
C LEU A 71 24.40 -22.26 6.71
N GLU A 72 24.37 -21.75 7.94
CA GLU A 72 25.28 -22.18 9.00
C GLU A 72 25.10 -23.68 9.32
N ILE A 73 23.86 -24.14 9.48
CA ILE A 73 23.54 -25.56 9.71
C ILE A 73 24.00 -26.42 8.52
N SER A 74 23.74 -25.98 7.29
CA SER A 74 24.18 -26.68 6.07
C SER A 74 25.71 -26.81 6.01
N ASN A 75 26.47 -25.76 6.38
CA ASN A 75 27.93 -25.84 6.44
C ASN A 75 28.42 -26.84 7.51
N ARG A 76 27.74 -26.93 8.67
CA ARG A 76 28.06 -27.94 9.69
C ARG A 76 27.75 -29.36 9.17
N ASN A 77 26.63 -29.54 8.46
CA ASN A 77 26.29 -30.83 7.85
C ASN A 77 27.31 -31.26 6.77
N ILE A 78 27.81 -30.31 5.97
CA ILE A 78 28.89 -30.57 5.01
C ILE A 78 30.16 -31.04 5.73
N SER A 79 30.55 -30.39 6.84
CA SER A 79 31.70 -30.83 7.64
C SER A 79 31.52 -32.27 8.14
N VAL A 80 30.33 -32.59 8.65
CA VAL A 80 29.99 -33.95 9.11
C VAL A 80 30.02 -34.97 7.96
N ALA A 81 29.46 -34.63 6.80
CA ALA A 81 29.46 -35.51 5.63
C ALA A 81 30.89 -35.73 5.10
N GLN A 82 31.74 -34.71 5.14
CA GLN A 82 33.15 -34.83 4.80
C GLN A 82 33.89 -35.77 5.77
N GLU A 83 33.69 -35.59 7.08
CA GLU A 83 34.28 -36.48 8.10
C GLU A 83 33.85 -37.94 7.89
N ALA A 84 32.58 -38.17 7.55
CA ALA A 84 32.06 -39.50 7.25
C ALA A 84 32.69 -40.09 5.97
N TYR A 85 32.83 -39.30 4.91
CA TYR A 85 33.53 -39.71 3.69
C TYR A 85 34.99 -40.10 3.98
N ASP A 86 35.73 -39.26 4.70
CA ASP A 86 37.12 -39.51 5.07
C ASP A 86 37.27 -40.75 5.96
N LEU A 87 36.30 -41.01 6.85
CA LEU A 87 36.24 -42.23 7.64
C LEU A 87 36.06 -43.48 6.77
N THR A 88 35.09 -43.47 5.84
CA THR A 88 34.85 -44.61 4.94
C THR A 88 36.06 -44.92 4.06
N GLN A 89 36.79 -43.89 3.61
CA GLN A 89 38.04 -44.08 2.87
C GLN A 89 39.12 -44.75 3.73
N ARG A 90 39.31 -44.30 4.97
CA ARG A 90 40.27 -44.90 5.90
C ARG A 90 39.93 -46.37 6.19
N LEU A 91 38.68 -46.69 6.49
CA LEU A 91 38.24 -48.07 6.75
C LEU A 91 38.49 -48.99 5.55
N TYR A 92 38.27 -48.50 4.33
CA TYR A 92 38.57 -49.26 3.11
C TYR A 92 40.07 -49.52 2.94
N LEU A 93 40.92 -48.51 3.20
CA LEU A 93 42.39 -48.66 3.14
C LEU A 93 42.93 -49.64 4.19
N GLU A 94 42.30 -49.71 5.36
CA GLU A 94 42.61 -50.67 6.43
C GLU A 94 41.97 -52.07 6.20
N GLY A 95 41.26 -52.27 5.07
CA GLY A 95 40.68 -53.55 4.68
C GLY A 95 39.39 -53.96 5.40
N VAL A 96 38.79 -53.06 6.19
CA VAL A 96 37.54 -53.29 6.94
C VAL A 96 36.31 -52.61 6.33
N GLY A 97 36.49 -51.80 5.27
CA GLY A 97 35.43 -51.12 4.53
C GLY A 97 35.15 -51.68 3.13
N ASN A 98 34.16 -51.12 2.43
CA ASN A 98 33.85 -51.46 1.03
C ASN A 98 33.64 -50.21 0.15
N THR A 99 33.72 -50.38 -1.17
CA THR A 99 33.59 -49.27 -2.14
C THR A 99 32.18 -48.69 -2.22
N LEU A 100 31.16 -49.46 -1.85
CA LEU A 100 29.76 -48.99 -1.79
C LEU A 100 29.61 -47.90 -0.72
N GLN A 101 30.18 -48.09 0.47
CA GLN A 101 30.15 -47.10 1.55
C GLN A 101 30.84 -45.79 1.17
N ILE A 102 31.98 -45.87 0.47
CA ILE A 102 32.68 -44.67 -0.05
C ILE A 102 31.79 -43.92 -1.04
N ALA A 103 31.19 -44.64 -2.00
CA ALA A 103 30.32 -44.03 -2.99
C ALA A 103 29.08 -43.37 -2.36
N GLN A 104 28.47 -44.02 -1.35
CA GLN A 104 27.34 -43.48 -0.59
C GLN A 104 27.74 -42.21 0.19
N ALA A 105 28.85 -42.23 0.92
CA ALA A 105 29.30 -41.06 1.68
C ALA A 105 29.69 -39.90 0.75
N LYS A 106 30.31 -40.18 -0.41
CA LYS A 106 30.61 -39.15 -1.41
C LYS A 106 29.35 -38.54 -2.02
N ALA A 107 28.37 -39.37 -2.35
CA ALA A 107 27.08 -38.91 -2.89
C ALA A 107 26.35 -38.02 -1.88
N GLU A 108 26.38 -38.37 -0.58
CA GLU A 108 25.80 -37.56 0.49
C GLU A 108 26.52 -36.21 0.63
N LEU A 109 27.86 -36.20 0.64
CA LEU A 109 28.65 -34.97 0.67
C LEU A 109 28.31 -34.05 -0.52
N ASP A 110 28.26 -34.60 -1.73
CA ASP A 110 27.92 -33.83 -2.94
C ASP A 110 26.49 -33.30 -2.89
N SER A 111 25.55 -34.07 -2.34
CA SER A 111 24.16 -33.63 -2.09
C SER A 111 24.11 -32.45 -1.12
N GLN A 112 24.84 -32.51 -0.01
CA GLN A 112 24.91 -31.41 0.97
C GLN A 112 25.54 -30.14 0.38
N LEU A 113 26.60 -30.29 -0.42
CA LEU A 113 27.23 -29.18 -1.15
C LEU A 113 26.25 -28.54 -2.13
N ALA A 114 25.51 -29.34 -2.89
CA ALA A 114 24.50 -28.85 -3.82
C ALA A 114 23.35 -28.13 -3.11
N ALA A 115 22.88 -28.66 -1.97
CA ALA A 115 21.79 -28.07 -1.18
C ALA A 115 22.14 -26.69 -0.57
N ARG A 116 23.44 -26.39 -0.39
CA ARG A 116 23.93 -25.11 0.15
C ARG A 116 23.76 -23.94 -0.83
N GLU A 117 23.98 -24.16 -2.12
CA GLU A 117 24.04 -23.05 -3.09
C GLU A 117 22.72 -22.29 -3.28
N PRO A 118 21.54 -22.94 -3.26
CA PRO A 118 20.25 -22.24 -3.21
C PRO A 118 20.11 -21.30 -2.00
N LEU A 119 20.62 -21.68 -0.82
CA LEU A 119 20.58 -20.82 0.38
C LEU A 119 21.41 -19.54 0.18
N ARG A 120 22.59 -19.66 -0.43
CA ARG A 120 23.43 -18.49 -0.76
C ARG A 120 22.76 -17.56 -1.75
N THR A 121 22.09 -18.14 -2.75
CA THR A 121 21.32 -17.40 -3.75
C THR A 121 20.15 -16.66 -3.09
N HIS A 122 19.43 -17.33 -2.18
CA HIS A 122 18.30 -16.74 -1.48
C HIS A 122 18.73 -15.58 -0.57
N ILE A 123 19.84 -15.72 0.17
CA ILE A 123 20.43 -14.62 0.95
C ILE A 123 20.69 -13.39 0.08
N ALA A 124 21.28 -13.57 -1.10
CA ALA A 124 21.55 -12.46 -2.03
C ALA A 124 20.26 -11.81 -2.52
N GLN A 125 19.25 -12.60 -2.90
CA GLN A 125 17.94 -12.11 -3.35
C GLN A 125 17.24 -11.28 -2.27
N ILE A 126 17.21 -11.77 -1.03
CA ILE A 126 16.60 -11.05 0.10
C ILE A 126 17.38 -9.77 0.40
N THR A 127 18.72 -9.82 0.37
CA THR A 127 19.56 -8.64 0.59
C THR A 127 19.25 -7.54 -0.44
N HIS A 128 19.11 -7.90 -1.72
CA HIS A 128 18.73 -6.95 -2.76
C HIS A 128 17.30 -6.42 -2.60
N ALA A 129 16.36 -7.26 -2.16
CA ALA A 129 15.00 -6.83 -1.84
C ALA A 129 14.99 -5.81 -0.67
N LEU A 130 15.76 -6.07 0.38
CA LEU A 130 15.93 -5.13 1.50
C LEU A 130 16.54 -3.80 1.06
N ASP A 131 17.57 -3.81 0.20
CA ASP A 131 18.14 -2.59 -0.37
C ASP A 131 17.06 -1.75 -1.07
N VAL A 132 16.23 -2.38 -1.91
CA VAL A 132 15.15 -1.69 -2.63
C VAL A 132 14.09 -1.14 -1.67
N LEU A 133 13.70 -1.89 -0.64
CA LEU A 133 12.75 -1.43 0.39
C LEU A 133 13.29 -0.23 1.18
N MET A 134 14.60 -0.14 1.36
CA MET A 134 15.29 1.00 1.98
C MET A 134 15.54 2.16 1.00
N GLY A 135 15.15 2.04 -0.26
CA GLY A 135 15.38 3.05 -1.30
C GLY A 135 16.84 3.13 -1.76
N GLN A 136 17.60 2.04 -1.64
CA GLN A 136 19.00 1.94 -2.03
C GLN A 136 19.19 1.06 -3.28
N MET A 137 20.36 1.17 -3.92
CA MET A 137 20.73 0.28 -5.02
C MET A 137 21.08 -1.12 -4.48
N PRO A 138 20.71 -2.21 -5.18
CA PRO A 138 21.11 -3.57 -4.79
C PRO A 138 22.63 -3.71 -4.61
N GLY A 139 23.03 -4.30 -3.48
CA GLY A 139 24.42 -4.49 -3.08
C GLY A 139 24.95 -3.44 -2.10
N THR A 140 24.18 -2.39 -1.79
CA THR A 140 24.64 -1.29 -0.92
C THR A 140 24.82 -1.76 0.52
N THR A 141 23.89 -2.56 1.06
CA THR A 141 23.96 -3.06 2.44
C THR A 141 24.56 -4.47 2.57
N GLU A 142 25.05 -5.06 1.46
CA GLU A 142 25.49 -6.46 1.43
C GLU A 142 26.60 -6.75 2.45
N ALA A 143 27.57 -5.84 2.62
CA ALA A 143 28.65 -6.00 3.58
C ALA A 143 28.16 -6.05 5.03
N GLU A 144 27.12 -5.29 5.37
CA GLU A 144 26.53 -5.27 6.71
C GLU A 144 25.61 -6.48 6.94
N LEU A 145 24.75 -6.77 5.97
CA LEU A 145 23.73 -7.82 6.07
C LEU A 145 24.32 -9.23 5.96
N LYS A 146 25.47 -9.42 5.30
CA LYS A 146 26.21 -10.69 5.28
C LYS A 146 26.63 -11.18 6.66
N ILE A 147 26.82 -10.27 7.62
CA ILE A 147 27.19 -10.65 8.99
C ILE A 147 25.97 -11.29 9.64
N ALA A 148 26.03 -12.61 9.85
CA ALA A 148 24.97 -13.36 10.49
C ALA A 148 24.73 -12.84 11.92
N ARG A 149 23.46 -12.68 12.28
CA ARG A 149 23.00 -12.31 13.62
C ARG A 149 21.88 -13.26 14.05
N PRO A 150 21.66 -13.45 15.37
CA PRO A 150 20.55 -14.26 15.86
C PRO A 150 19.20 -13.79 15.31
N LEU A 151 18.23 -14.70 15.24
CA LEU A 151 16.86 -14.32 14.93
C LEU A 151 16.37 -13.29 15.96
N PRO A 152 15.73 -12.19 15.51
CA PRO A 152 15.09 -11.24 16.40
C PRO A 152 14.06 -11.91 17.31
N LYS A 153 13.94 -11.43 18.55
CA LYS A 153 12.88 -11.86 19.45
C LYS A 153 11.54 -11.33 18.95
N VAL A 154 10.56 -12.22 18.82
CA VAL A 154 9.18 -11.86 18.48
C VAL A 154 8.50 -11.31 19.74
N PRO A 155 7.77 -10.18 19.67
CA PRO A 155 7.02 -9.67 20.81
C PRO A 155 5.86 -10.60 21.18
N ASP A 156 5.41 -10.53 22.44
CA ASP A 156 4.22 -11.25 22.88
C ASP A 156 2.98 -10.78 22.12
N PHE A 157 2.04 -11.70 21.87
CA PHE A 157 0.79 -11.35 21.22
C PHE A 157 0.01 -10.32 22.05
N PRO A 158 -0.44 -9.20 21.44
CA PRO A 158 -1.11 -8.15 22.20
C PRO A 158 -2.46 -8.65 22.73
N ALA A 159 -2.69 -8.48 24.04
CA ALA A 159 -3.95 -8.83 24.70
C ALA A 159 -5.14 -7.88 24.34
N THR A 160 -5.04 -7.14 23.24
CA THR A 160 -6.03 -6.14 22.84
C THR A 160 -7.23 -6.78 22.15
N MET A 161 -8.42 -6.21 22.37
CA MET A 161 -9.63 -6.65 21.66
C MET A 161 -9.47 -6.47 20.14
N PRO A 162 -9.82 -7.49 19.33
CA PRO A 162 -9.78 -7.43 17.85
C PRO A 162 -10.46 -6.19 17.27
N SER A 163 -11.57 -5.74 17.89
CA SER A 163 -12.32 -4.56 17.46
C SER A 163 -11.53 -3.24 17.51
N ILE A 164 -10.60 -3.09 18.47
CA ILE A 164 -9.75 -1.90 18.59
C ILE A 164 -8.65 -1.92 17.53
N VAL A 165 -8.12 -3.10 17.21
CA VAL A 165 -7.12 -3.28 16.14
C VAL A 165 -7.73 -2.91 14.79
N LEU A 166 -8.96 -3.36 14.53
CA LEU A 166 -9.69 -3.06 13.29
C LEU A 166 -10.01 -1.57 13.14
N ALA A 167 -10.37 -0.87 14.21
CA ALA A 167 -10.65 0.57 14.13
C ALA A 167 -9.41 1.42 13.79
N ASN A 168 -8.21 0.88 13.97
CA ASN A 168 -6.94 1.55 13.67
C ASN A 168 -6.35 1.18 12.31
N ARG A 169 -6.98 0.26 11.58
CA ARG A 169 -6.52 -0.19 10.26
C ARG A 169 -6.71 0.90 9.20
N PRO A 170 -5.63 1.32 8.49
CA PRO A 170 -5.72 2.35 7.47
C PRO A 170 -6.67 1.99 6.31
N ASP A 171 -6.68 0.73 5.87
CA ASP A 171 -7.55 0.23 4.79
C ASP A 171 -9.04 0.34 5.13
N ILE A 172 -9.43 0.06 6.37
CA ILE A 172 -10.81 0.25 6.86
C ILE A 172 -11.17 1.74 6.85
N ARG A 173 -10.31 2.59 7.41
CA ARG A 173 -10.54 4.06 7.46
C ARG A 173 -10.64 4.64 6.05
N ARG A 174 -9.77 4.21 5.15
CA ARG A 174 -9.76 4.59 3.72
C ARG A 174 -11.10 4.25 3.05
N ALA A 175 -11.60 3.03 3.25
CA ALA A 175 -12.88 2.61 2.72
C ALA A 175 -14.08 3.36 3.36
N GLU A 176 -14.01 3.70 4.65
CA GLU A 176 -14.98 4.57 5.31
C GLU A 176 -15.01 5.97 4.66
N ARG A 177 -13.84 6.58 4.40
CA ARG A 177 -13.75 7.90 3.74
C ARG A 177 -14.26 7.86 2.30
N ALA A 178 -13.97 6.79 1.55
CA ALA A 178 -14.54 6.59 0.22
C ALA A 178 -16.08 6.47 0.25
N TYR A 179 -16.66 5.85 1.28
CA TYR A 179 -18.12 5.81 1.44
C TYR A 179 -18.71 7.17 1.81
N ALA A 180 -18.04 7.92 2.70
CA ALA A 180 -18.44 9.29 3.05
C ALA A 180 -18.36 10.24 1.84
N GLU A 181 -17.32 10.12 1.02
CA GLU A 181 -17.12 10.86 -0.23
C GLU A 181 -18.27 10.61 -1.21
N ALA A 182 -18.58 9.34 -1.46
CA ALA A 182 -19.71 8.95 -2.32
C ALA A 182 -21.06 9.47 -1.77
N THR A 183 -21.25 9.46 -0.45
CA THR A 183 -22.46 10.00 0.19
C THR A 183 -22.59 11.51 0.00
N ALA A 184 -21.49 12.26 0.13
CA ALA A 184 -21.47 13.71 -0.12
C ALA A 184 -21.81 14.02 -1.60
N ARG A 185 -21.36 13.19 -2.55
CA ARG A 185 -21.70 13.32 -3.98
C ARG A 185 -23.18 13.13 -4.28
N ILE A 186 -23.91 12.33 -3.51
CA ILE A 186 -25.39 12.30 -3.60
C ILE A 186 -25.95 13.69 -3.33
N GLY A 187 -25.48 14.36 -2.27
CA GLY A 187 -25.89 15.72 -1.93
C GLY A 187 -25.62 16.73 -3.05
N VAL A 188 -24.46 16.60 -3.72
CA VAL A 188 -24.13 17.42 -4.91
C VAL A 188 -25.12 17.20 -6.05
N ALA A 189 -25.49 15.95 -6.33
CA ALA A 189 -26.46 15.61 -7.39
C ALA A 189 -27.88 16.06 -7.03
N VAL A 190 -28.30 15.90 -5.77
CA VAL A 190 -29.59 16.38 -5.27
C VAL A 190 -29.68 17.90 -5.37
N ALA A 191 -28.62 18.64 -5.04
CA ALA A 191 -28.60 20.10 -5.14
C ALA A 191 -28.82 20.63 -6.58
N GLN A 192 -28.53 19.83 -7.62
CA GLN A 192 -28.80 20.20 -9.02
C GLN A 192 -30.30 20.22 -9.37
N MET A 193 -31.15 19.62 -8.52
CA MET A 193 -32.61 19.65 -8.68
C MET A 193 -33.23 20.96 -8.16
N TYR A 194 -32.46 21.79 -7.47
CA TYR A 194 -32.93 23.02 -6.84
C TYR A 194 -32.40 24.26 -7.58
N PRO A 195 -33.01 25.45 -7.35
CA PRO A 195 -32.53 26.69 -7.97
C PRO A 195 -31.06 26.98 -7.65
N ASN A 196 -30.29 27.28 -8.69
CA ASN A 196 -28.92 27.77 -8.54
C ASN A 196 -28.91 29.29 -8.64
N PHE A 197 -28.29 29.96 -7.66
CA PHE A 197 -28.20 31.42 -7.59
C PHE A 197 -26.77 31.88 -7.87
N SER A 198 -26.59 32.83 -8.79
CA SER A 198 -25.30 33.43 -9.09
C SER A 198 -25.37 34.95 -9.18
N ILE A 199 -24.33 35.61 -8.71
CA ILE A 199 -24.13 37.05 -8.78
C ILE A 199 -22.89 37.30 -9.65
N PRO A 200 -23.05 37.57 -10.96
CA PRO A 200 -21.97 38.12 -11.76
C PRO A 200 -21.73 39.58 -11.34
N LEU A 201 -20.46 39.90 -11.14
CA LEU A 201 -19.95 41.22 -10.88
C LEU A 201 -19.08 41.59 -12.07
N ASN A 202 -19.60 42.44 -12.95
CA ASN A 202 -18.87 42.90 -14.12
C ASN A 202 -18.55 44.38 -13.95
N PHE A 203 -17.25 44.69 -14.01
CA PHE A 203 -16.75 46.04 -14.17
C PHE A 203 -16.08 46.11 -15.53
N ASN A 204 -16.72 46.75 -16.50
CA ASN A 204 -16.22 46.81 -17.87
C ASN A 204 -16.35 48.23 -18.44
N PRO A 205 -15.36 49.09 -18.18
CA PRO A 205 -15.25 50.36 -18.87
C PRO A 205 -15.25 50.19 -20.40
N ASN A 206 -16.13 50.93 -21.08
CA ASN A 206 -16.24 50.89 -22.53
C ASN A 206 -15.85 52.26 -23.09
N ALA A 207 -14.90 52.28 -24.03
CA ALA A 207 -14.41 53.51 -24.64
C ALA A 207 -14.18 53.36 -26.14
N SER A 208 -14.38 54.44 -26.89
CA SER A 208 -14.02 54.51 -28.32
C SER A 208 -12.56 54.95 -28.53
N ALA A 209 -11.92 55.52 -27.50
CA ALA A 209 -10.53 55.94 -27.52
C ALA A 209 -9.82 55.67 -26.18
N MET A 210 -8.51 55.38 -26.21
CA MET A 210 -7.74 54.93 -25.05
C MET A 210 -7.72 55.93 -23.88
N TYR A 211 -7.76 57.23 -24.14
CA TYR A 211 -7.82 58.27 -23.10
C TYR A 211 -9.17 58.32 -22.36
N GLN A 212 -10.23 57.74 -22.92
CA GLN A 212 -11.57 57.72 -22.31
C GLN A 212 -11.71 56.57 -21.30
N LEU A 213 -10.90 55.51 -21.39
CA LEU A 213 -11.01 54.32 -20.54
C LEU A 213 -10.97 54.59 -19.03
N PHE A 214 -10.28 55.65 -18.62
CA PHE A 214 -10.11 56.03 -17.21
C PHE A 214 -10.97 57.23 -16.80
N GLN A 215 -11.85 57.71 -17.69
CA GLN A 215 -12.77 58.80 -17.38
C GLN A 215 -14.00 58.25 -16.65
N ALA A 216 -14.54 59.02 -15.70
CA ALA A 216 -15.72 58.64 -14.91
C ALA A 216 -16.94 58.28 -15.80
N GLY A 217 -17.06 58.89 -16.98
CA GLY A 217 -18.13 58.60 -17.94
C GLY A 217 -17.99 57.29 -18.73
N ALA A 218 -16.81 56.67 -18.72
CA ALA A 218 -16.58 55.36 -19.35
C ALA A 218 -16.72 54.20 -18.37
N LEU A 219 -16.76 54.47 -17.06
CA LEU A 219 -16.91 53.46 -16.01
C LEU A 219 -18.32 52.86 -16.05
N SER A 220 -18.43 51.54 -16.26
CA SER A 220 -19.69 50.82 -16.21
C SER A 220 -19.60 49.63 -15.26
N TRP A 221 -20.57 49.50 -14.35
CA TRP A 221 -20.70 48.38 -13.41
C TRP A 221 -22.13 47.85 -13.44
N GLN A 222 -22.27 46.54 -13.24
CA GLN A 222 -23.57 45.86 -13.20
C GLN A 222 -23.61 44.89 -12.02
N PHE A 223 -24.72 44.92 -11.27
CA PHE A 223 -25.03 43.99 -10.19
C PHE A 223 -26.44 43.44 -10.38
N PHE A 224 -26.56 42.12 -10.56
CA PHE A 224 -27.83 41.42 -10.61
C PHE A 224 -27.66 39.97 -10.12
N MET A 225 -28.69 39.40 -9.54
CA MET A 225 -28.72 37.99 -9.15
C MET A 225 -29.46 37.20 -10.22
N LEU A 226 -28.84 36.14 -10.76
CA LEU A 226 -29.51 35.16 -11.59
C LEU A 226 -29.95 33.97 -10.75
N ALA A 227 -31.14 33.46 -11.05
CA ALA A 227 -31.61 32.18 -10.56
C ALA A 227 -31.89 31.27 -11.77
N SER A 228 -31.37 30.05 -11.76
CA SER A 228 -31.66 29.04 -12.77
C SER A 228 -32.25 27.79 -12.12
N LEU A 229 -33.44 27.40 -12.55
CA LEU A 229 -34.13 26.18 -12.09
C LEU A 229 -34.44 25.29 -13.31
N PRO A 230 -33.89 24.05 -13.38
CA PRO A 230 -34.25 23.12 -14.44
C PRO A 230 -35.68 22.59 -14.24
N LEU A 231 -36.66 23.10 -14.98
CA LEU A 231 -38.07 22.67 -14.90
C LEU A 231 -38.34 21.35 -15.64
N ALA A 232 -37.73 21.18 -16.83
CA ALA A 232 -37.90 20.01 -17.67
C ALA A 232 -36.53 19.42 -18.01
N HIS A 233 -36.20 18.30 -17.38
CA HIS A 233 -34.91 17.63 -17.58
C HIS A 233 -35.05 16.17 -18.06
N GLY A 234 -36.24 15.75 -18.50
CA GLY A 234 -36.47 14.42 -19.08
C GLY A 234 -36.03 13.24 -18.20
N GLY A 235 -36.05 13.41 -16.87
CA GLY A 235 -35.54 12.41 -15.92
C GLY A 235 -34.02 12.36 -15.76
N LYS A 236 -33.22 13.14 -16.50
CA LYS A 236 -31.74 13.17 -16.43
C LYS A 236 -31.23 13.37 -15.01
N LEU A 237 -31.71 14.40 -14.30
CA LEU A 237 -31.27 14.70 -12.93
C LEU A 237 -31.69 13.61 -11.95
N THR A 238 -32.89 13.05 -12.12
CA THR A 238 -33.37 11.92 -11.31
C THR A 238 -32.51 10.67 -11.52
N ALA A 239 -32.16 10.36 -12.77
CA ALA A 239 -31.27 9.25 -13.10
C ALA A 239 -29.86 9.48 -12.55
N GLN A 240 -29.37 10.72 -12.57
CA GLN A 240 -28.07 11.07 -11.98
C GLN A 240 -28.05 10.87 -10.46
N VAL A 241 -29.11 11.28 -9.74
CA VAL A 241 -29.22 11.01 -8.30
C VAL A 241 -29.26 9.51 -8.02
N ARG A 242 -30.04 8.74 -8.78
CA ARG A 242 -30.06 7.27 -8.64
C ARG A 242 -28.68 6.66 -8.92
N GLY A 243 -27.96 7.16 -9.91
CA GLY A 243 -26.58 6.75 -10.21
C GLY A 243 -25.64 7.01 -9.05
N MET A 244 -25.71 8.19 -8.43
CA MET A 244 -24.90 8.52 -7.24
C MET A 244 -25.29 7.69 -6.01
N GLN A 245 -26.58 7.39 -5.82
CA GLN A 245 -27.05 6.49 -4.77
C GLN A 245 -26.51 5.07 -4.96
N ALA A 246 -26.54 4.55 -6.20
CA ALA A 246 -25.97 3.24 -6.52
C ALA A 246 -24.45 3.20 -6.29
N ALA A 247 -23.73 4.28 -6.66
CA ALA A 247 -22.30 4.39 -6.41
C ALA A 247 -21.97 4.40 -4.90
N ALA A 248 -22.74 5.13 -4.10
CA ALA A 248 -22.59 5.13 -2.64
C ALA A 248 -22.90 3.77 -2.02
N GLU A 249 -23.92 3.07 -2.53
CA GLU A 249 -24.24 1.71 -2.07
C GLU A 249 -23.12 0.72 -2.42
N ALA A 250 -22.54 0.81 -3.62
CA ALA A 250 -21.37 0.02 -3.98
C ALA A 250 -20.17 0.30 -3.05
N SER A 251 -19.92 1.59 -2.74
CA SER A 251 -18.87 1.99 -1.79
C SER A 251 -19.13 1.46 -0.36
N ARG A 252 -20.39 1.47 0.09
CA ARG A 252 -20.81 0.88 1.37
C ARG A 252 -20.54 -0.62 1.43
N LEU A 253 -20.83 -1.34 0.35
CA LEU A 253 -20.56 -2.77 0.25
C LEU A 253 -19.05 -3.06 0.22
N SER A 254 -18.27 -2.22 -0.47
CA SER A 254 -16.81 -2.32 -0.44
C SER A 254 -16.27 -2.11 0.98
N TYR A 255 -16.75 -1.09 1.70
CA TYR A 255 -16.37 -0.88 3.10
C TYR A 255 -16.70 -2.09 3.97
N ARG A 256 -17.92 -2.65 3.84
CA ARG A 256 -18.30 -3.87 4.56
C ARG A 256 -17.38 -5.05 4.23
N GLN A 257 -17.03 -5.24 2.96
CA GLN A 257 -16.11 -6.30 2.55
C GLN A 257 -14.73 -6.12 3.18
N THR A 258 -14.19 -4.90 3.20
CA THR A 258 -12.90 -4.59 3.84
C THR A 258 -12.93 -4.93 5.33
N VAL A 259 -14.01 -4.59 6.04
CA VAL A 259 -14.17 -4.94 7.46
C VAL A 259 -14.21 -6.46 7.66
N LEU A 260 -14.98 -7.20 6.85
CA LEU A 260 -15.07 -8.66 6.95
C LEU A 260 -13.73 -9.34 6.67
N THR A 261 -13.01 -8.90 5.63
CA THR A 261 -11.66 -9.40 5.31
C THR A 261 -10.70 -9.13 6.46
N ALA A 262 -10.73 -7.94 7.04
CA ALA A 262 -9.87 -7.58 8.15
C ALA A 262 -10.16 -8.39 9.42
N PHE A 263 -11.44 -8.68 9.72
CA PHE A 263 -11.81 -9.60 10.79
C PHE A 263 -11.24 -11.00 10.55
N ARG A 264 -11.42 -11.54 9.33
CA ARG A 264 -10.87 -12.85 8.96
C ARG A 264 -9.35 -12.89 9.17
N GLU A 265 -8.61 -11.88 8.71
CA GLU A 265 -7.16 -11.81 8.87
C GLU A 265 -6.71 -11.81 10.34
N VAL A 266 -7.46 -11.16 11.23
CA VAL A 266 -7.16 -11.16 12.66
C VAL A 266 -7.44 -12.52 13.29
N GLU A 267 -8.58 -13.14 12.98
CA GLU A 267 -8.93 -14.48 13.48
C GLU A 267 -7.93 -15.54 12.98
N ASP A 268 -7.58 -15.50 11.69
CA ASP A 268 -6.57 -16.38 11.09
C ASP A 268 -5.20 -16.20 11.77
N ALA A 269 -4.78 -14.95 12.04
CA ALA A 269 -3.51 -14.67 12.70
C ALA A 269 -3.50 -15.09 14.19
N MET A 270 -4.62 -14.97 14.90
CA MET A 270 -4.75 -15.43 16.28
C MET A 270 -4.68 -16.95 16.36
N ALA A 271 -5.38 -17.66 15.47
CA ALA A 271 -5.33 -19.12 15.40
C ALA A 271 -3.92 -19.60 15.09
N ALA A 272 -3.27 -19.02 14.08
CA ALA A 272 -1.89 -19.34 13.73
C ALA A 272 -0.92 -19.09 14.90
N TRP A 273 -1.04 -17.95 15.59
CA TRP A 273 -0.20 -17.64 16.74
C TRP A 273 -0.36 -18.67 17.87
N HIS A 274 -1.59 -19.10 18.15
CA HIS A 274 -1.85 -20.09 19.18
C HIS A 274 -1.18 -21.43 18.87
N ASP A 275 -1.36 -21.92 17.65
CA ASP A 275 -0.84 -23.21 17.21
C ASP A 275 0.70 -23.20 17.05
N ASP A 276 1.28 -22.07 16.65
CA ASP A 276 2.74 -21.91 16.48
C ASP A 276 3.51 -22.10 17.80
N VAL A 277 2.92 -21.75 18.95
CA VAL A 277 3.57 -21.95 20.25
C VAL A 277 3.78 -23.44 20.53
N GLU A 278 2.76 -24.26 20.33
CA GLU A 278 2.87 -25.71 20.52
C GLU A 278 3.76 -26.33 19.44
N HIS A 279 3.62 -25.88 18.19
CA HIS A 279 4.42 -26.36 17.07
C HIS A 279 5.93 -26.17 17.30
N THR A 280 6.34 -24.98 17.74
CA THR A 280 7.75 -24.66 18.01
C THR A 280 8.32 -25.48 19.16
N GLU A 281 7.54 -25.75 20.21
CA GLU A 281 7.95 -26.61 21.32
C GLU A 281 8.17 -28.05 20.85
N LEU A 282 7.25 -28.60 20.04
CA LEU A 282 7.36 -29.95 19.50
C LEU A 282 8.58 -30.10 18.57
N LEU A 283 8.82 -29.12 17.69
CA LEU A 283 10.01 -29.11 16.83
C LEU A 283 11.31 -29.05 17.63
N HIS A 284 11.33 -28.28 18.72
CA HIS A 284 12.51 -28.19 19.58
C HIS A 284 12.84 -29.56 20.21
N ARG A 285 11.84 -30.23 20.79
CA ARG A 285 12.01 -31.58 21.36
C ARG A 285 12.47 -32.59 20.30
N ALA A 286 11.86 -32.59 19.12
CA ALA A 286 12.24 -33.48 18.02
C ALA A 286 13.69 -33.27 17.55
N ALA A 287 14.17 -32.02 17.54
CA ALA A 287 15.55 -31.68 17.21
C ALA A 287 16.53 -32.20 18.29
N GLU A 288 16.19 -32.09 19.57
CA GLU A 288 16.98 -32.64 20.67
C GLU A 288 17.10 -34.16 20.59
N ASP A 289 15.98 -34.85 20.36
CA ASP A 289 15.92 -36.31 20.22
C ASP A 289 16.72 -36.80 19.01
N SER A 290 16.62 -36.10 17.87
CA SER A 290 17.38 -36.43 16.66
C SER A 290 18.88 -36.25 16.86
N ARG A 291 19.30 -35.20 17.57
CA ARG A 291 20.71 -34.98 17.93
C ARG A 291 21.24 -36.12 18.81
N LEU A 292 20.48 -36.51 19.83
CA LEU A 292 20.85 -37.61 20.72
C LEU A 292 20.96 -38.94 19.96
N ALA A 293 20.05 -39.21 19.02
CA ALA A 293 20.10 -40.40 18.16
C ALA A 293 21.35 -40.41 17.27
N SER A 294 21.70 -39.27 16.65
CA SER A 294 22.90 -39.13 15.82
C SER A 294 24.19 -39.37 16.64
N ASP A 295 24.28 -38.78 17.83
CA ASP A 295 25.42 -38.95 18.74
C ASP A 295 25.62 -40.41 19.15
N ARG A 296 24.52 -41.15 19.36
CA ARG A 296 24.57 -42.60 19.67
C ARG A 296 24.98 -43.43 18.47
N ALA A 297 24.44 -43.13 17.29
CA ALA A 297 24.80 -43.84 16.06
C ALA A 297 26.30 -43.71 15.76
N ARG A 298 26.88 -42.52 15.92
CA ARG A 298 28.34 -42.29 15.75
C ARG A 298 29.23 -43.06 16.72
N LYS A 299 28.73 -43.42 17.91
CA LYS A 299 29.50 -44.19 18.90
C LYS A 299 29.42 -45.71 18.64
N LEU A 300 28.41 -46.15 17.91
CA LEU A 300 28.20 -47.56 17.56
C LEU A 300 28.87 -47.95 16.24
N TYR A 301 29.14 -46.97 15.38
CA TYR A 301 29.81 -47.13 14.09
C TYR A 301 31.31 -46.87 14.22
#